data_AF-A0A937PXW6-F1
#
_entry.id   AF-A0A937PXW6-F1
#
_cell.length_a   1.000
_cell.length_b   1.000
_cell.length_c   1.000
_cell.angle_alpha   90.00
_cell.angle_beta   90.00
_cell.angle_gamma   90.00
#
_symmetry.space_group_name_H-M   'P 1'
#
loop_
_entity.id
_entity.type
_entity.pdbx_description
1 polymer ?
#
loop_
_entity_poly.entity_id
_entity_poly.type
_entity_poly.pdbx_seq_one_letter_code
_entity_poly.pdbx_strand_id
1 'polypeptide(L)'
;MKRRSLIVILLGLACFLSGCGKYYYQEGKSLAECKQDCSKCLAELNKYRDANAEEDPARFNAAYDYEGKFLDTCMKDKGYKIASENKLPLKVKREKPDPWNLYDRGLAGTIDDN
;
A
#
# COMPACT_ATOMS: atom_id res chain seq x y z
N MET A 1 -26.46 4.47 34.06
CA MET A 1 -25.77 5.28 33.04
C MET A 1 -24.49 4.65 32.50
N LYS A 2 -23.70 3.87 33.26
CA LYS A 2 -22.43 3.27 32.81
C LYS A 2 -22.52 2.23 31.66
N ARG A 3 -23.59 1.42 31.59
CA ARG A 3 -23.73 0.37 30.55
C ARG A 3 -24.02 0.90 29.14
N ARG A 4 -24.76 2.02 29.02
CA ARG A 4 -25.10 2.61 27.72
C ARG A 4 -23.88 3.28 27.06
N SER A 5 -23.03 3.95 27.84
CA SER A 5 -21.76 4.50 27.34
C SER A 5 -20.77 3.42 26.89
N LEU A 6 -20.70 2.29 27.59
CA LEU A 6 -19.78 1.19 27.23
C LEU A 6 -20.13 0.58 25.87
N ILE A 7 -21.43 0.44 25.57
CA ILE A 7 -21.92 -0.09 24.29
C ILE A 7 -21.60 0.88 23.14
N VAL A 8 -21.73 2.20 23.36
CA VAL A 8 -21.40 3.22 22.35
C VAL A 8 -19.90 3.26 22.05
N ILE A 9 -19.04 3.07 23.06
CA ILE A 9 -17.59 3.01 22.86
C ILE A 9 -17.18 1.74 22.10
N LEU A 10 -17.79 0.58 22.42
CA LEU A 10 -17.53 -0.68 21.73
C LEU A 10 -17.99 -0.66 20.26
N LEU A 11 -19.16 -0.07 19.97
CA LEU A 11 -19.63 0.13 18.60
C LEU A 11 -18.77 1.14 17.82
N GLY A 12 -18.26 2.18 18.49
CA GLY A 12 -17.32 3.13 17.90
C GLY A 12 -16.00 2.46 17.49
N LEU A 13 -15.43 1.59 18.33
CA LEU A 13 -14.19 0.86 18.03
C LEU A 13 -14.34 -0.13 16.85
N ALA A 14 -15.50 -0.77 16.71
CA ALA A 14 -15.74 -1.72 15.61
C ALA A 14 -15.69 -1.05 14.21
N CYS A 15 -16.05 0.23 14.11
CA CYS A 15 -15.99 0.97 12.84
C CYS A 15 -14.55 1.29 12.40
N PHE A 16 -13.60 1.40 13.33
CA PHE A 16 -12.18 1.65 13.02
C PHE A 16 -11.43 0.41 12.53
N LEU A 17 -12.06 -0.77 12.53
CA LEU A 17 -11.47 -2.01 12.05
C LEU A 17 -11.74 -2.26 10.55
N SER A 18 -12.43 -1.35 9.87
CA SER A 18 -12.66 -1.45 8.42
C SER A 18 -11.44 -1.00 7.63
N GLY A 19 -10.44 -1.89 7.57
CA GLY A 19 -9.41 -1.99 6.53
C GLY A 19 -8.65 -0.71 6.18
N CYS A 20 -7.69 -0.32 7.03
CA CYS A 20 -6.78 0.80 6.74
C CYS A 20 -5.78 0.53 5.60
N GLY A 21 -5.82 -0.65 4.98
CA GLY A 21 -4.90 -1.02 3.90
C GLY A 21 -5.19 -0.31 2.58
N LYS A 22 -4.15 0.27 1.98
CA LYS A 22 -4.15 0.74 0.59
C LYS A 22 -3.35 -0.25 -0.26
N TYR A 23 -3.84 -0.54 -1.45
CA TYR A 23 -3.27 -1.57 -2.32
C TYR A 23 -3.04 -1.04 -3.74
N TYR A 24 -1.93 -1.40 -4.36
CA TYR A 24 -1.77 -1.28 -5.81
C TYR A 24 -2.61 -2.36 -6.50
N TYR A 25 -3.46 -1.95 -7.43
CA TYR A 25 -4.37 -2.83 -8.13
C TYR A 25 -4.59 -2.39 -9.57
N GLN A 26 -4.66 -3.35 -10.48
CA GLN A 26 -5.04 -3.16 -11.88
C GLN A 26 -5.91 -4.33 -12.32
N GLU A 27 -7.00 -4.03 -13.04
CA GLU A 27 -7.90 -5.06 -13.56
C GLU A 27 -7.17 -5.92 -14.60
N GLY A 28 -7.36 -7.24 -14.52
CA GLY A 28 -6.72 -8.20 -15.44
C GLY A 28 -5.22 -8.43 -15.19
N LYS A 29 -4.65 -7.89 -14.10
CA LYS A 29 -3.28 -8.18 -13.67
C LYS A 29 -3.26 -9.12 -12.49
N SER A 30 -2.51 -10.22 -12.63
CA SER A 30 -2.30 -11.17 -11.55
C SER A 30 -1.49 -10.55 -10.40
N LEU A 31 -1.56 -11.16 -9.21
CA LEU A 31 -0.75 -10.71 -8.06
C LEU A 31 0.75 -10.88 -8.35
N ALA A 32 1.14 -11.89 -9.13
CA ALA A 32 2.54 -12.13 -9.50
C ALA A 32 3.08 -11.03 -10.41
N GLU A 33 2.30 -10.58 -11.40
CA GLU A 33 2.67 -9.45 -12.25
C GLU A 33 2.77 -8.16 -11.43
N CYS A 34 1.80 -7.90 -10.54
CA CYS A 34 1.83 -6.75 -9.63
C CYS A 34 3.10 -6.72 -8.77
N LYS A 35 3.50 -7.87 -8.21
CA LYS A 35 4.77 -8.03 -7.48
C LYS A 35 5.99 -7.76 -8.34
N GLN A 36 6.01 -8.31 -9.55
CA GLN A 36 7.12 -8.14 -10.46
C GLN A 36 7.29 -6.66 -10.85
N ASP A 37 6.19 -5.97 -11.14
CA ASP A 37 6.22 -4.57 -11.50
C ASP A 37 6.58 -3.66 -10.33
N CYS A 38 6.07 -3.95 -9.12
CA CYS A 38 6.50 -3.28 -7.90
C CYS A 38 8.00 -3.47 -7.64
N SER A 39 8.52 -4.69 -7.80
CA SER A 39 9.94 -5.00 -7.66
C SER A 39 10.80 -4.23 -8.67
N LYS A 40 10.35 -4.06 -9.92
CA LYS A 40 11.03 -3.22 -10.91
C LYS A 40 11.06 -1.75 -10.48
N CYS A 41 9.94 -1.21 -9.99
CA CYS A 41 9.89 0.17 -9.49
C CYS A 41 10.82 0.37 -8.28
N LEU A 42 10.88 -0.58 -7.35
CA LEU A 42 11.82 -0.54 -6.22
C LEU A 42 13.28 -0.62 -6.68
N ALA A 43 13.59 -1.43 -7.69
CA ALA A 43 14.93 -1.49 -8.27
C ALA A 43 15.33 -0.16 -8.93
N GLU A 44 14.39 0.53 -9.59
CA GLU A 44 14.62 1.88 -10.13
C GLU A 44 14.86 2.89 -9.02
N LEU A 45 14.04 2.88 -7.97
CA LEU A 45 14.21 3.74 -6.79
C LEU A 45 15.59 3.57 -6.15
N ASN A 46 16.06 2.34 -5.99
CA ASN A 46 17.37 2.06 -5.41
C ASN A 46 18.53 2.66 -6.25
N LYS A 47 18.42 2.67 -7.59
CA LYS A 47 19.42 3.34 -8.44
C LYS A 47 19.54 4.83 -8.13
N TYR A 48 18.43 5.50 -7.80
CA TYR A 48 18.44 6.92 -7.42
C TYR A 48 19.00 7.14 -6.01
N ARG A 49 18.78 6.20 -5.09
CA ARG A 49 19.35 6.25 -3.73
C ARG A 49 20.87 6.12 -3.77
N ASP A 50 21.38 5.15 -4.52
CA ASP A 50 22.82 4.92 -4.67
C ASP A 50 23.54 6.14 -5.30
N ALA A 51 22.85 6.88 -6.17
CA ALA A 51 23.39 8.08 -6.81
C ALA A 51 23.40 9.34 -5.91
N ASN A 52 22.67 9.35 -4.78
CA ASN A 52 22.46 10.55 -3.94
C ASN A 52 22.81 10.33 -2.46
N ALA A 53 23.58 9.29 -2.14
CA ALA A 53 23.85 8.80 -0.78
C ALA A 53 24.74 9.71 0.10
N GLU A 54 24.94 10.99 -0.23
CA GLU A 54 25.67 11.93 0.63
C GLU A 54 24.79 12.47 1.78
N GLU A 55 25.01 11.84 2.94
CA GLU A 55 25.03 12.36 4.33
C GLU A 55 24.19 13.61 4.69
N ASP A 56 22.88 13.45 4.87
CA ASP A 56 22.10 14.36 5.72
C ASP A 56 21.01 13.60 6.50
N PRO A 57 21.08 13.49 7.84
CA PRO A 57 20.05 12.84 8.65
C PRO A 57 18.69 13.56 8.64
N ALA A 58 18.63 14.85 8.29
CA ALA A 58 17.36 15.56 8.11
C ALA A 58 16.58 15.10 6.86
N ARG A 59 17.26 14.46 5.89
CA ARG A 59 16.61 13.82 4.74
C ARG A 59 15.84 12.57 5.10
N PHE A 60 16.02 11.96 6.27
CA PHE A 60 15.39 10.67 6.59
C PHE A 60 13.86 10.69 6.44
N ASN A 61 13.17 11.72 6.97
CA ASN A 61 11.72 11.85 6.82
C ASN A 61 11.29 12.27 5.41
N ALA A 62 12.10 13.09 4.73
CA ALA A 62 11.85 13.47 3.34
C ALA A 62 12.06 12.30 2.37
N ALA A 63 12.95 11.37 2.71
CA ALA A 63 13.24 10.18 1.94
C ALA A 63 12.04 9.23 1.96
N TYR A 64 11.37 9.00 3.10
CA TYR A 64 10.16 8.17 3.12
C TYR A 64 9.01 8.75 2.28
N ASP A 65 8.77 10.05 2.36
CA ASP A 65 7.74 10.71 1.53
C ASP A 65 8.12 10.67 0.04
N TYR A 66 9.41 10.86 -0.28
CA TYR A 66 9.92 10.75 -1.64
C TYR A 66 9.82 9.32 -2.19
N GLU A 67 10.28 8.31 -1.45
CA GLU A 67 10.24 6.90 -1.85
C GLU A 67 8.79 6.44 -2.09
N GLY A 68 7.88 6.81 -1.19
CA GLY A 68 6.45 6.54 -1.35
C GLY A 68 5.87 7.19 -2.60
N LYS A 69 6.17 8.47 -2.86
CA LYS A 69 5.72 9.20 -4.07
C LYS A 69 6.34 8.64 -5.34
N PHE A 70 7.61 8.25 -5.31
CA PHE A 70 8.29 7.63 -6.44
C PHE A 70 7.61 6.31 -6.80
N LEU A 71 7.38 5.45 -5.80
CA LEU A 71 6.73 4.17 -6.01
C LEU A 71 5.27 4.34 -6.49
N ASP A 72 4.51 5.24 -5.87
CA ASP A 72 3.14 5.56 -6.27
C ASP A 72 3.10 6.05 -7.74
N THR A 73 4.07 6.87 -8.16
CA THR A 73 4.18 7.38 -9.54
C THR A 73 4.57 6.27 -10.52
N CYS A 74 5.61 5.50 -10.21
CA CYS A 74 6.07 4.40 -11.08
C CYS A 74 4.96 3.36 -11.29
N MET A 75 4.26 2.98 -10.23
CA MET A 75 3.13 2.04 -10.32
C MET A 75 1.97 2.63 -11.12
N LYS A 76 1.68 3.93 -10.96
CA LYS A 76 0.65 4.62 -11.73
C LYS A 76 0.98 4.67 -13.23
N ASP A 77 2.23 4.93 -13.59
CA ASP A 77 2.69 4.94 -14.98
C ASP A 77 2.57 3.57 -15.65
N LYS A 78 2.66 2.49 -14.86
CA LYS A 78 2.39 1.11 -15.29
C LYS A 78 0.90 0.77 -15.39
N GLY A 79 0.00 1.66 -14.97
CA GLY A 79 -1.45 1.49 -15.05
C GLY A 79 -2.13 1.05 -13.74
N TYR A 80 -1.38 0.93 -12.64
CA TYR A 80 -1.95 0.57 -11.34
C TYR A 80 -2.64 1.77 -10.67
N LYS A 81 -3.74 1.50 -9.99
CA LYS A 81 -4.42 2.47 -9.11
C LYS A 81 -4.26 2.05 -7.64
N ILE A 82 -4.28 3.05 -6.77
CA ILE A 82 -4.33 2.82 -5.33
C ILE A 82 -5.79 2.61 -4.93
N ALA A 83 -6.13 1.40 -4.52
CA ALA A 83 -7.45 1.04 -4.02
C ALA A 83 -7.39 0.82 -2.51
N SER A 84 -8.39 1.33 -1.79
CA SER A 84 -8.61 0.94 -0.39
C SER A 84 -9.16 -0.48 -0.33
N GLU A 85 -9.00 -1.14 0.81
CA GLU A 85 -9.42 -2.53 1.02
C GLU A 85 -10.88 -2.80 0.62
N ASN A 86 -11.78 -1.84 0.90
CA ASN A 86 -13.20 -1.91 0.57
C ASN A 86 -13.55 -1.59 -0.90
N LYS A 87 -12.59 -1.09 -1.69
CA LYS A 87 -12.74 -0.80 -3.12
C LYS A 87 -12.13 -1.87 -4.01
N LEU A 88 -11.41 -2.83 -3.43
CA LEU A 88 -10.94 -4.01 -4.14
C LEU A 88 -12.12 -4.95 -4.41
N PRO A 89 -12.19 -5.59 -5.60
CA PRO A 89 -13.17 -6.65 -5.83
C PRO A 89 -13.04 -7.77 -4.80
N LEU A 90 -14.14 -8.49 -4.57
CA LEU A 90 -14.16 -9.61 -3.62
C LEU A 90 -13.24 -10.76 -4.05
N LYS A 91 -13.08 -10.96 -5.36
CA LYS A 91 -12.28 -12.03 -5.98
C LYS A 91 -10.90 -11.53 -6.42
N VAL A 92 -10.08 -11.07 -5.47
CA VAL A 92 -8.68 -10.71 -5.73
C VAL A 92 -7.75 -11.38 -4.73
N LYS A 93 -6.57 -11.79 -5.18
CA LYS A 93 -5.48 -12.18 -4.27
C LYS A 93 -4.82 -10.93 -3.72
N ARG A 94 -4.50 -10.95 -2.42
CA ARG A 94 -3.98 -9.79 -1.68
C ARG A 94 -2.72 -10.17 -0.92
N GLU A 95 -1.75 -9.27 -0.95
CA GLU A 95 -0.64 -9.20 -0.02
C GLU A 95 -0.83 -7.97 0.85
N LYS A 96 -0.90 -8.17 2.16
CA LYS A 96 -1.11 -7.07 3.10
C LYS A 96 0.17 -6.23 3.22
N PRO A 97 0.05 -4.90 3.35
CA PRO A 97 1.20 -4.06 3.69
C PRO A 97 1.74 -4.43 5.07
N ASP A 98 3.00 -4.09 5.33
CA ASP A 98 3.60 -4.19 6.65
C ASP A 98 2.81 -3.32 7.66
N PRO A 99 2.22 -3.91 8.71
CA PRO A 99 1.43 -3.17 9.68
C PRO A 99 2.23 -2.11 10.46
N TRP A 100 3.57 -2.21 10.49
CA TRP A 100 4.44 -1.25 11.16
C TRP A 100 4.89 -0.11 10.24
N ASN A 101 4.64 -0.20 8.94
CA ASN A 101 4.95 0.83 7.97
C ASN A 101 3.67 1.48 7.42
N LEU A 102 3.30 2.63 8.00
CA LEU A 102 2.13 3.42 7.63
C LEU A 102 2.12 3.90 6.16
N TYR A 103 3.28 3.90 5.50
CA TYR A 103 3.44 4.33 4.11
C TYR A 103 3.45 3.16 3.13
N ASP A 104 3.56 1.92 3.63
CA ASP A 104 3.56 0.74 2.80
C ASP A 104 2.20 0.50 2.14
N ARG A 105 2.25 -0.01 0.92
CA ARG A 105 1.08 -0.30 0.09
C ARG A 105 1.03 -1.81 -0.11
N GLY A 106 -0.12 -2.40 0.18
CA GLY A 106 -0.34 -3.80 -0.17
C GLY A 106 -0.36 -4.00 -1.69
N LEU A 107 -0.28 -5.25 -2.12
CA LEU A 107 -0.39 -5.62 -3.53
C LEU A 107 -1.67 -6.42 -3.74
N ALA A 108 -2.40 -6.11 -4.79
CA ALA A 108 -3.59 -6.86 -5.17
C ALA A 108 -3.56 -7.20 -6.65
N GLY A 109 -4.08 -8.38 -6.98
CA GLY A 109 -4.23 -8.83 -8.36
C GLY A 109 -5.45 -9.70 -8.55
N THR A 110 -5.94 -9.76 -9.78
CA THR A 110 -7.06 -10.62 -10.16
C THR A 110 -6.70 -12.09 -9.93
N ILE A 111 -7.70 -12.87 -9.51
CA ILE A 111 -7.58 -14.32 -9.52
C ILE A 111 -7.71 -14.72 -10.98
N ASP A 112 -6.64 -15.21 -11.59
CA ASP A 112 -6.75 -15.86 -12.89
C ASP A 112 -7.62 -17.11 -12.69
N ASP A 113 -8.80 -17.13 -13.33
CA ASP A 113 -9.65 -18.32 -13.44
C ASP A 113 -9.01 -19.30 -14.44
N ASN A 114 -7.80 -19.78 -14.15
CA ASN A 114 -7.12 -20.84 -14.91
C ASN A 114 -7.44 -22.21 -14.30
#